data_AF-B7R6Q8-F1
#
_entry.id   AF-B7R6Q8-F1
#
_cell.length_a   1.000
_cell.length_b   1.000
_cell.length_c   1.000
_cell.angle_alpha   90.00
_cell.angle_beta   90.00
_cell.angle_gamma   90.00
#
_symmetry.space_group_name_H-M   'P 1'
#
loop_
_entity.id
_entity.type
_entity.pdbx_description
1 polymer ?
#
loop_
_entity_poly.entity_id
_entity_poly.type
_entity_poly.pdbx_seq_one_letter_code
_entity_poly.pdbx_strand_id
1 'polypeptide(L)'
;MRKILALAIVIALAVAGYQVYKDDNKRMALEEKVKGVLYSIGTGASRTSFYSPDVMKEKPELQPMVDEYVKKYYDKEIRFILENGTKLSGKIKNVIAVEYTSDDIFAKKGDFALLGTFAIDSFESPAVPTGVLNFTDNKVYLGKVTIEEGKIMGADVEKMGKPFILGVVDSIVKDIIIADEITKYTKFDSLETKFLMSDRILIDSTVEGDTNGGRIAIKINNKFNGKPVYISSYFESKDGFTFYEIKRESNVKNYIEWAKKNL
;
A
#
# COMPACT_ATOMS: atom_id res chain seq x y z
N MET A 1 -2.14 3.94 26.17
CA MET A 1 -1.77 3.43 27.50
C MET A 1 -2.27 2.00 27.80
N ARG A 2 -3.59 1.71 27.80
CA ARG A 2 -4.11 0.35 28.12
C ARG A 2 -3.54 -0.80 27.28
N LYS A 3 -3.20 -0.55 26.01
CA LYS A 3 -2.68 -1.55 25.06
C LYS A 3 -1.18 -1.87 25.23
N ILE A 4 -0.39 -0.94 25.77
CA ILE A 4 1.03 -1.15 26.12
C ILE A 4 1.13 -2.01 27.38
N LEU A 5 0.21 -1.81 28.33
CA LEU A 5 0.06 -2.68 29.51
C LEU A 5 -0.24 -4.13 29.10
N ALA A 6 -1.13 -4.35 28.13
CA ALA A 6 -1.47 -5.70 27.66
C ALA A 6 -0.27 -6.43 27.02
N LEU A 7 0.52 -5.74 26.18
CA LEU A 7 1.73 -6.32 25.58
C LEU A 7 2.81 -6.62 26.64
N ALA A 8 3.00 -5.72 27.60
CA ALA A 8 3.92 -5.93 28.72
C ALA A 8 3.49 -7.10 29.62
N ILE A 9 2.18 -7.26 29.86
CA ILE A 9 1.62 -8.40 30.61
C ILE A 9 1.79 -9.71 29.85
N VAL A 10 1.63 -9.73 28.52
CA VAL A 10 1.86 -10.94 27.70
C VAL A 10 3.33 -11.33 27.67
N ILE A 11 4.24 -10.36 27.55
CA ILE A 11 5.69 -10.61 27.63
C ILE A 11 6.07 -11.09 29.03
N ALA A 12 5.53 -10.48 30.09
CA ALA A 12 5.77 -10.90 31.48
C ALA A 12 5.21 -12.30 31.77
N LEU A 13 4.04 -12.66 31.23
CA LEU A 13 3.44 -14.00 31.35
C LEU A 13 4.19 -15.04 30.52
N ALA A 14 4.72 -14.65 29.35
CA ALA A 14 5.58 -15.51 28.54
C ALA A 14 6.92 -15.79 29.24
N VAL A 15 7.56 -14.77 29.81
CA VAL A 15 8.82 -14.90 30.55
C VAL A 15 8.63 -15.66 31.88
N ALA A 16 7.56 -15.37 32.63
CA ALA A 16 7.22 -16.08 33.85
C ALA A 16 6.78 -17.53 33.59
N GLY A 17 6.07 -17.80 32.49
CA GLY A 17 5.72 -19.15 32.05
C GLY A 17 6.93 -19.98 31.61
N TYR A 18 7.90 -19.35 30.95
CA TYR A 18 9.14 -19.97 30.47
C TYR A 18 10.08 -20.43 31.60
N GLN A 19 10.09 -19.74 32.75
CA GLN A 19 10.88 -20.16 33.91
C GLN A 19 10.19 -21.20 34.81
N VAL A 20 8.85 -21.33 34.75
CA VAL A 20 8.08 -22.14 35.70
C VAL A 20 7.63 -23.49 35.15
N TYR A 21 7.47 -23.65 33.83
CA TYR A 21 6.94 -24.90 33.26
C TYR A 21 7.98 -25.67 32.46
N LYS A 22 8.58 -26.69 33.08
CA LYS A 22 9.31 -27.79 32.42
C LYS A 22 8.38 -28.80 31.74
N ASP A 23 7.22 -28.35 31.26
CA ASP A 23 6.12 -29.19 30.77
C ASP A 23 5.71 -28.73 29.37
N ASP A 24 6.09 -29.52 28.36
CA ASP A 24 5.98 -29.17 26.94
C ASP A 24 4.55 -28.89 26.49
N ASN A 25 3.56 -29.55 27.10
CA ASN A 25 2.15 -29.33 26.77
C ASN A 25 1.67 -27.93 27.15
N LYS A 26 2.18 -27.36 28.25
CA LYS A 26 1.81 -26.01 28.71
C LYS A 26 2.54 -24.92 27.93
N ARG A 27 3.77 -25.20 27.47
CA ARG A 27 4.50 -24.35 26.54
C ARG A 27 3.79 -24.24 25.19
N MET A 28 3.34 -25.36 24.64
CA MET A 28 2.53 -25.38 23.41
C MET A 28 1.24 -24.58 23.56
N ALA A 29 0.51 -24.76 24.67
CA ALA A 29 -0.72 -24.00 24.92
C ALA A 29 -0.49 -22.48 25.07
N LEU A 30 0.68 -22.08 25.59
CA LEU A 30 1.07 -20.67 25.68
C LEU A 30 1.49 -20.11 24.32
N GLU A 31 2.25 -20.87 23.53
CA GLU A 31 2.58 -20.54 22.14
C GLU A 31 1.31 -20.40 21.30
N GLU A 32 0.34 -21.33 21.41
CA GLU A 32 -0.96 -21.23 20.73
C GLU A 32 -1.77 -20.00 21.18
N LYS A 33 -1.72 -19.62 22.46
CA LYS A 33 -2.38 -18.41 22.95
C LYS A 33 -1.69 -17.13 22.49
N VAL A 34 -0.36 -17.08 22.48
CA VAL A 34 0.41 -15.93 21.97
C VAL A 34 0.20 -15.78 20.46
N LYS A 35 0.23 -16.89 19.73
CA LYS A 35 -0.15 -16.97 18.32
C LYS A 35 -1.59 -16.50 18.13
N GLY A 36 -2.54 -16.98 18.96
CA GLY A 36 -3.94 -16.53 19.01
C GLY A 36 -4.13 -15.03 19.21
N VAL A 37 -3.34 -14.42 20.09
CA VAL A 37 -3.33 -12.96 20.31
C VAL A 37 -2.72 -12.23 19.12
N LEU A 38 -1.65 -12.74 18.52
CA LEU A 38 -1.10 -12.25 17.24
C LEU A 38 -2.10 -12.40 16.07
N TYR A 39 -3.01 -13.37 16.12
CA TYR A 39 -4.04 -13.60 15.10
C TYR A 39 -5.27 -12.70 15.25
N SER A 40 -5.64 -12.25 16.45
CA SER A 40 -6.78 -11.33 16.67
C SER A 40 -6.47 -9.87 16.31
N ILE A 41 -5.31 -9.65 15.71
CA ILE A 41 -4.67 -8.34 15.54
C ILE A 41 -4.85 -7.82 14.09
N GLY A 42 -5.09 -8.68 13.12
CA GLY A 42 -5.11 -8.36 11.67
C GLY A 42 -6.45 -7.93 11.07
N THR A 43 -7.37 -7.35 11.84
CA THR A 43 -8.71 -6.94 11.33
C THR A 43 -8.83 -5.46 10.99
N GLY A 44 -7.73 -4.69 10.91
CA GLY A 44 -7.82 -3.26 10.63
C GLY A 44 -6.69 -2.78 9.74
N ALA A 45 -6.91 -2.76 8.42
CA ALA A 45 -5.99 -2.11 7.49
C ALA A 45 -5.64 -0.69 7.97
N SER A 46 -4.37 -0.43 8.30
CA SER A 46 -3.86 0.91 8.52
C SER A 46 -3.78 1.60 7.17
N ARG A 47 -4.90 2.19 6.76
CA ARG A 47 -5.04 2.96 5.53
C ARG A 47 -4.20 4.23 5.64
N THR A 48 -3.31 4.46 4.67
CA THR A 48 -2.63 5.74 4.51
C THR A 48 -3.69 6.77 4.13
N SER A 49 -4.27 7.46 5.12
CA SER A 49 -5.29 8.46 4.82
C SER A 49 -4.62 9.70 4.24
N PHE A 50 -4.65 9.82 2.90
CA PHE A 50 -4.23 11.03 2.19
C PHE A 50 -5.12 12.25 2.47
N TYR A 51 -6.28 12.05 3.10
CA TYR A 51 -7.13 13.12 3.61
C TYR A 51 -7.08 13.15 5.13
N SER A 52 -6.78 14.31 5.69
CA SER A 52 -6.91 14.56 7.11
C SER A 52 -7.70 15.85 7.32
N PRO A 53 -8.94 15.80 7.85
CA PRO A 53 -9.78 16.97 8.02
C PRO A 53 -9.20 17.99 9.02
N ASP A 54 -8.24 17.56 9.85
CA ASP A 54 -7.56 18.44 10.80
C ASP A 54 -6.55 19.38 10.11
N VAL A 55 -6.04 19.00 8.93
CA VAL A 55 -5.00 19.74 8.20
C VAL A 55 -5.40 20.07 6.75
N MET A 56 -6.57 19.62 6.28
CA MET A 56 -7.07 19.85 4.93
C MET A 56 -8.54 20.26 4.94
N LYS A 57 -8.88 21.23 4.09
CA LYS A 57 -10.26 21.68 3.86
C LYS A 57 -10.64 21.51 2.40
N GLU A 58 -11.78 20.86 2.15
CA GLU A 58 -12.33 20.72 0.79
C GLU A 58 -12.72 22.07 0.19
N LYS A 59 -12.58 22.17 -1.13
CA LYS A 59 -12.83 23.37 -1.94
C LYS A 59 -13.83 23.07 -3.05
N PRO A 60 -15.11 22.84 -2.72
CA PRO A 60 -16.14 22.49 -3.71
C PRO A 60 -16.31 23.56 -4.79
N GLU A 61 -15.99 24.81 -4.51
CA GLU A 61 -16.00 25.90 -5.49
C GLU A 61 -15.02 25.69 -6.66
N LEU A 62 -13.98 24.87 -6.48
CA LEU A 62 -13.01 24.54 -7.53
C LEU A 62 -13.43 23.34 -8.40
N GLN A 63 -14.55 22.68 -8.08
CA GLN A 63 -14.94 21.43 -8.76
C GLN A 63 -15.01 21.56 -10.30
N PRO A 64 -15.53 22.64 -10.91
CA PRO A 64 -15.53 22.77 -12.36
C PRO A 64 -14.13 22.70 -12.98
N MET A 65 -13.13 23.27 -12.30
CA MET A 65 -11.73 23.24 -12.75
C MET A 65 -11.10 21.86 -12.53
N VAL A 66 -11.49 21.18 -11.44
CA VAL A 66 -11.08 19.79 -11.17
C VAL A 66 -11.61 18.87 -12.27
N ASP A 67 -12.88 19.00 -12.63
CA ASP A 67 -13.52 18.16 -13.65
C ASP A 67 -12.83 18.34 -15.02
N GLU A 68 -12.49 19.58 -15.39
CA GLU A 68 -11.72 19.86 -16.63
C GLU A 68 -10.33 19.20 -16.59
N TYR A 69 -9.61 19.34 -15.48
CA TYR A 69 -8.29 18.76 -15.29
C TYR A 69 -8.32 17.23 -15.36
N VAL A 70 -9.28 16.59 -14.67
CA VAL A 70 -9.49 15.14 -14.68
C VAL A 70 -9.85 14.65 -16.08
N LYS A 71 -10.76 15.34 -16.77
CA LYS A 71 -11.13 15.00 -18.15
C LYS A 71 -9.93 15.01 -19.08
N LYS A 72 -9.01 15.95 -18.89
CA LYS A 72 -7.81 16.08 -19.73
C LYS A 72 -6.77 14.99 -19.44
N TYR A 73 -6.56 14.65 -18.18
CA TYR A 73 -5.37 13.90 -17.76
C TYR A 73 -5.64 12.51 -17.17
N TYR A 74 -6.84 12.25 -16.67
CA TYR A 74 -7.17 11.03 -15.91
C TYR A 74 -8.43 10.29 -16.40
N ASP A 75 -9.14 10.81 -17.41
CA ASP A 75 -10.31 10.15 -18.03
C ASP A 75 -9.90 9.02 -18.99
N LYS A 76 -9.03 8.13 -18.52
CA LYS A 76 -8.59 6.93 -19.22
C LYS A 76 -8.54 5.77 -18.25
N GLU A 77 -8.78 4.58 -18.78
CA GLU A 77 -8.57 3.36 -18.03
C GLU A 77 -7.07 3.16 -17.77
N ILE A 78 -6.74 2.90 -16.51
CA ILE A 78 -5.38 2.54 -16.07
C ILE A 78 -5.33 1.03 -15.93
N ARG A 79 -4.30 0.41 -16.49
CA ARG A 79 -4.11 -1.04 -16.53
C ARG A 79 -2.73 -1.42 -16.01
N PHE A 80 -2.67 -2.45 -15.19
CA PHE A 80 -1.45 -3.09 -14.73
C PHE A 80 -1.47 -4.56 -15.12
N ILE A 81 -0.36 -5.02 -15.70
CA ILE A 81 -0.15 -6.40 -16.12
C ILE A 81 1.17 -6.87 -15.51
N LEU A 82 1.09 -7.75 -14.52
CA LEU A 82 2.26 -8.32 -13.84
C LEU A 82 2.87 -9.45 -14.68
N GLU A 83 4.14 -9.78 -14.41
CA GLU A 83 4.92 -10.78 -15.15
C GLU A 83 4.25 -12.16 -15.16
N ASN A 84 3.53 -12.51 -14.09
CA ASN A 84 2.82 -13.78 -13.97
C ASN A 84 1.45 -13.81 -14.67
N GLY A 85 1.05 -12.71 -15.33
CA GLY A 85 -0.25 -12.59 -15.99
C GLY A 85 -1.38 -12.06 -15.11
N THR A 86 -1.12 -11.65 -13.86
CA THR A 86 -2.09 -10.90 -13.06
C THR A 86 -2.40 -9.56 -13.72
N LYS A 87 -3.69 -9.23 -13.82
CA LYS A 87 -4.20 -8.01 -14.44
C LYS A 87 -5.09 -7.25 -13.47
N LEU A 88 -4.87 -5.95 -13.37
CA LEU A 88 -5.72 -5.01 -12.66
C LEU A 88 -6.10 -3.89 -13.62
N SER A 89 -7.36 -3.50 -13.66
CA SER A 89 -7.75 -2.26 -14.33
C SER A 89 -8.75 -1.44 -13.54
N GLY A 90 -8.78 -0.14 -13.82
CA GLY A 90 -9.68 0.80 -13.17
C GLY A 90 -9.51 2.23 -13.65
N LYS A 91 -10.19 3.15 -12.97
CA LYS A 91 -10.21 4.58 -13.29
C LYS A 91 -10.19 5.43 -12.03
N ILE A 92 -9.63 6.63 -12.13
CA ILE A 92 -9.74 7.61 -11.06
C ILE A 92 -11.11 8.29 -11.13
N LYS A 93 -11.81 8.35 -9.99
CA LYS A 93 -13.13 8.93 -9.80
C LYS A 93 -13.17 9.78 -8.53
N ASN A 94 -14.24 10.55 -8.37
CA ASN A 94 -14.53 11.34 -7.17
C ASN A 94 -13.35 12.24 -6.76
N VAL A 95 -12.78 12.94 -7.74
CA VAL A 95 -11.64 13.81 -7.49
C VAL A 95 -12.14 15.11 -6.87
N ILE A 96 -11.51 15.51 -5.77
CA ILE A 96 -11.79 16.74 -5.04
C ILE A 96 -10.52 17.59 -4.91
N ALA A 97 -10.70 18.90 -4.85
CA ALA A 97 -9.66 19.83 -4.46
C ALA A 97 -9.69 20.07 -2.96
N VAL A 98 -8.51 20.09 -2.34
CA VAL A 98 -8.32 20.45 -0.93
C VAL A 98 -7.28 21.55 -0.80
N GLU A 99 -7.46 22.43 0.19
CA GLU A 99 -6.45 23.38 0.67
C GLU A 99 -5.88 22.87 1.99
N TYR A 100 -4.55 22.88 2.13
CA TYR A 100 -3.90 22.60 3.40
C TYR A 100 -4.09 23.77 4.38
N THR A 101 -4.71 23.51 5.54
CA THR A 101 -4.98 24.54 6.56
C THR A 101 -3.83 24.71 7.56
N SER A 102 -2.87 23.79 7.56
CA SER A 102 -1.63 23.83 8.34
C SER A 102 -0.50 23.13 7.57
N ASP A 103 0.73 23.35 8.01
CA ASP A 103 1.89 22.64 7.47
C ASP A 103 1.85 21.14 7.81
N ASP A 104 2.36 20.33 6.90
CA ASP A 104 2.47 18.87 6.93
C ASP A 104 3.84 18.47 6.30
N ILE A 105 4.31 17.25 6.54
CA ILE A 105 5.43 16.64 5.83
C ILE A 105 5.29 16.68 4.29
N PHE A 106 4.07 16.74 3.76
CA PHE A 106 3.78 16.80 2.33
C PHE A 106 3.61 18.22 1.79
N ALA A 107 3.08 19.16 2.58
CA ALA A 107 2.66 20.46 2.07
C ALA A 107 2.67 21.59 3.11
N LYS A 108 2.72 22.83 2.60
CA LYS A 108 2.61 24.03 3.43
C LYS A 108 1.16 24.48 3.51
N LYS A 109 0.82 25.20 4.58
CA LYS A 109 -0.45 25.90 4.68
C LYS A 109 -0.69 26.78 3.44
N GLY A 110 -1.88 26.65 2.85
CA GLY A 110 -2.30 27.35 1.63
C GLY A 110 -1.97 26.60 0.34
N ASP A 111 -1.18 25.52 0.37
CA ASP A 111 -1.00 24.65 -0.78
C ASP A 111 -2.34 23.99 -1.15
N PHE A 112 -2.58 23.78 -2.45
CA PHE A 112 -3.70 23.00 -2.94
C PHE A 112 -3.24 21.62 -3.40
N ALA A 113 -4.11 20.62 -3.26
CA ALA A 113 -3.89 19.29 -3.79
C ALA A 113 -5.18 18.67 -4.32
N LEU A 114 -5.00 17.65 -5.17
CA LEU A 114 -6.09 16.81 -5.66
C LEU A 114 -6.05 15.44 -5.00
N LEU A 115 -7.20 15.03 -4.47
CA LEU A 115 -7.41 13.71 -3.91
C LEU A 115 -8.49 13.00 -4.73
N GLY A 116 -8.35 11.71 -4.95
CA GLY A 116 -9.32 10.93 -5.70
C GLY A 116 -9.50 9.52 -5.14
N THR A 117 -10.35 8.75 -5.82
CA THR A 117 -10.54 7.33 -5.55
C THR A 117 -10.27 6.53 -6.83
N PHE A 118 -9.44 5.51 -6.75
CA PHE A 118 -9.30 4.54 -7.82
C PHE A 118 -10.43 3.50 -7.74
N ALA A 119 -11.35 3.57 -8.70
CA ALA A 119 -12.39 2.57 -8.86
C ALA A 119 -11.82 1.40 -9.67
N ILE A 120 -11.66 0.25 -9.02
CA ILE A 120 -11.23 -0.99 -9.66
C ILE A 120 -12.39 -1.51 -10.51
N ASP A 121 -12.16 -1.65 -11.82
CA ASP A 121 -13.13 -2.16 -12.78
C ASP A 121 -12.92 -3.68 -13.00
N SER A 122 -11.67 -4.14 -13.00
CA SER A 122 -11.35 -5.57 -13.15
C SER A 122 -10.12 -6.01 -12.34
N PHE A 123 -10.15 -7.26 -11.89
CA PHE A 123 -9.00 -7.94 -11.28
C PHE A 123 -9.02 -9.42 -11.66
N GLU A 124 -7.98 -9.87 -12.35
CA GLU A 124 -7.79 -11.25 -12.79
C GLU A 124 -6.40 -11.71 -12.39
N SER A 125 -6.27 -12.84 -11.71
CA SER A 125 -4.96 -13.40 -11.36
C SER A 125 -4.98 -14.91 -11.38
N PRO A 126 -3.91 -15.58 -11.86
CA PRO A 126 -3.79 -17.03 -11.78
C PRO A 126 -3.50 -17.55 -10.37
N ALA A 127 -2.98 -16.70 -9.46
CA ALA A 127 -2.50 -17.12 -8.14
C ALA A 127 -3.05 -16.28 -6.97
N VAL A 128 -3.35 -15.00 -7.20
CA VAL A 128 -3.80 -14.07 -6.16
C VAL A 128 -5.33 -14.02 -6.13
N PRO A 129 -5.98 -14.37 -5.01
CA PRO A 129 -7.44 -14.27 -4.92
C PRO A 129 -7.89 -12.81 -4.83
N THR A 130 -9.12 -12.53 -5.28
CA THR A 130 -9.74 -11.18 -5.22
C THR A 130 -9.79 -10.59 -3.80
N GLY A 131 -9.73 -11.44 -2.77
CA GLY A 131 -9.65 -11.01 -1.37
C GLY A 131 -8.45 -10.11 -1.05
N VAL A 132 -7.41 -10.08 -1.91
CA VAL A 132 -6.29 -9.13 -1.81
C VAL A 132 -6.74 -7.67 -1.83
N LEU A 133 -7.83 -7.36 -2.54
CA LEU A 133 -8.34 -5.99 -2.69
C LEU A 133 -8.88 -5.40 -1.38
N ASN A 134 -9.11 -6.24 -0.36
CA ASN A 134 -9.51 -5.78 0.97
C ASN A 134 -8.36 -5.11 1.75
N PHE A 135 -7.11 -5.38 1.36
CA PHE A 135 -5.92 -4.77 1.95
C PHE A 135 -5.57 -3.44 1.29
N THR A 136 -6.02 -3.25 0.05
CA THR A 136 -5.73 -2.11 -0.81
C THR A 136 -6.47 -0.84 -0.34
N ASP A 137 -5.73 0.27 -0.22
CA ASP A 137 -6.34 1.60 -0.10
C ASP A 137 -6.62 2.14 -1.50
N ASN A 138 -7.89 2.44 -1.78
CA ASN A 138 -8.29 2.97 -3.07
C ASN A 138 -8.26 4.50 -3.13
N LYS A 139 -7.94 5.19 -2.03
CA LYS A 139 -7.70 6.63 -2.04
C LYS A 139 -6.36 6.93 -2.68
N VAL A 140 -6.35 7.91 -3.57
CA VAL A 140 -5.15 8.31 -4.32
C VAL A 140 -4.86 9.80 -4.15
N TYR A 141 -3.59 10.13 -4.02
CA TYR A 141 -3.09 11.51 -4.06
C TYR A 141 -2.63 11.81 -5.49
N LEU A 142 -3.34 12.70 -6.18
CA LEU A 142 -3.04 13.02 -7.58
C LEU A 142 -1.89 14.02 -7.72
N GLY A 143 -1.56 14.74 -6.63
CA GLY A 143 -0.46 15.69 -6.59
C GLY A 143 -0.85 17.04 -6.02
N LYS A 144 0.19 17.86 -5.76
CA LYS A 144 0.00 19.30 -5.51
C LYS A 144 -0.39 20.00 -6.79
N VAL A 145 -1.22 21.03 -6.64
CA VAL A 145 -1.67 21.85 -7.75
C VAL A 145 -1.58 23.34 -7.43
N THR A 146 -1.44 24.14 -8.47
CA THR A 146 -1.60 25.59 -8.46
C THR A 146 -2.85 25.97 -9.25
N ILE A 147 -3.36 27.17 -8.99
CA ILE A 147 -4.52 27.74 -9.67
C ILE A 147 -4.03 28.97 -10.43
N GLU A 148 -3.98 28.87 -11.75
CA GLU A 148 -3.47 29.92 -12.63
C GLU A 148 -4.48 30.21 -13.73
N GLU A 149 -4.84 31.49 -13.92
CA GLU A 149 -5.78 31.93 -14.96
C GLU A 149 -7.11 31.15 -14.98
N GLY A 150 -7.60 30.72 -13.81
CA GLY A 150 -8.83 29.92 -13.71
C GLY A 150 -8.66 28.46 -14.14
N LYS A 151 -7.43 27.93 -14.16
CA LYS A 151 -7.11 26.53 -14.45
C LYS A 151 -6.30 25.89 -13.33
N ILE A 152 -6.48 24.59 -13.15
CA ILE A 152 -5.65 23.77 -12.26
C ILE A 152 -4.43 23.30 -13.03
N MET A 153 -3.25 23.51 -12.44
CA MET A 153 -1.96 23.07 -12.96
C MET A 153 -1.30 22.13 -11.96
N GLY A 154 -1.00 20.90 -12.38
CA GLY A 154 -0.32 19.92 -11.53
C GLY A 154 1.19 20.09 -11.57
N ALA A 155 1.86 20.02 -10.42
CA ALA A 155 3.31 20.18 -10.32
C ALA A 155 4.09 19.19 -11.22
N ASP A 156 3.56 17.98 -11.39
CA ASP A 156 4.14 16.96 -12.27
C ASP A 156 3.88 17.27 -13.75
N VAL A 157 2.71 17.83 -14.07
CA VAL A 157 2.33 18.24 -15.43
C VAL A 157 3.19 19.41 -15.90
N GLU A 158 3.51 20.36 -15.02
CA GLU A 158 4.43 21.46 -15.34
C GLU A 158 5.83 20.95 -15.71
N LYS A 159 6.33 19.94 -15.00
CA LYS A 159 7.68 19.39 -15.22
C LYS A 159 7.76 18.41 -16.37
N MET A 160 6.74 17.57 -16.55
CA MET A 160 6.77 16.40 -17.44
C MET A 160 5.74 16.46 -18.58
N GLY A 161 4.89 17.49 -18.62
CA GLY A 161 3.81 17.66 -19.61
C GLY A 161 2.59 16.75 -19.41
N LYS A 162 2.71 15.69 -18.59
CA LYS A 162 1.66 14.75 -18.22
C LYS A 162 1.87 14.20 -16.80
N PRO A 163 0.82 13.72 -16.12
CA PRO A 163 0.96 13.16 -14.77
C PRO A 163 1.75 11.85 -14.73
N PHE A 164 2.43 11.59 -13.61
CA PHE A 164 3.09 10.32 -13.35
C PHE A 164 2.10 9.31 -12.74
N ILE A 165 1.32 8.64 -13.60
CA ILE A 165 0.23 7.74 -13.17
C ILE A 165 0.71 6.61 -12.24
N LEU A 166 1.90 6.04 -12.49
CA LEU A 166 2.46 4.98 -11.63
C LEU A 166 2.61 5.43 -10.18
N GLY A 167 3.03 6.68 -9.95
CA GLY A 167 3.15 7.27 -8.62
C GLY A 167 1.80 7.57 -7.95
N VAL A 168 0.73 7.77 -8.73
CA VAL A 168 -0.62 8.04 -8.20
C VAL A 168 -1.28 6.78 -7.66
N VAL A 169 -1.00 5.63 -8.28
CA VAL A 169 -1.70 4.35 -8.00
C VAL A 169 -0.80 3.29 -7.34
N ASP A 170 0.40 3.66 -6.89
CA ASP A 170 1.34 2.73 -6.27
C ASP A 170 0.77 2.08 -5.01
N SER A 171 0.04 2.86 -4.21
CA SER A 171 -0.66 2.42 -3.01
C SER A 171 -1.66 1.29 -3.29
N ILE A 172 -2.17 1.21 -4.51
CA ILE A 172 -3.10 0.17 -4.95
C ILE A 172 -2.34 -1.07 -5.42
N VAL A 173 -1.32 -0.85 -6.25
CA VAL A 173 -0.59 -1.92 -6.92
C VAL A 173 0.38 -2.63 -5.98
N LYS A 174 0.92 -1.95 -4.96
CA LYS A 174 1.89 -2.52 -4.01
C LYS A 174 1.37 -3.78 -3.31
N ASP A 175 0.12 -3.79 -2.85
CA ASP A 175 -0.42 -4.92 -2.10
C ASP A 175 -0.64 -6.14 -2.99
N ILE A 176 -0.98 -5.88 -4.26
CA ILE A 176 -1.09 -6.91 -5.29
C ILE A 176 0.30 -7.47 -5.61
N ILE A 177 1.33 -6.63 -5.78
CA ILE A 177 2.72 -7.06 -5.97
C ILE A 177 3.18 -7.94 -4.81
N ILE A 178 2.90 -7.54 -3.57
CA ILE A 178 3.24 -8.30 -2.36
C ILE A 178 2.56 -9.67 -2.39
N ALA A 179 1.25 -9.70 -2.58
CA ALA A 179 0.48 -10.95 -2.62
C ALA A 179 0.95 -11.88 -3.75
N ASP A 180 1.20 -11.30 -4.93
CA ASP A 180 1.69 -12.02 -6.10
C ASP A 180 3.04 -12.68 -5.83
N GLU A 181 3.94 -11.97 -5.17
CA GLU A 181 5.27 -12.49 -4.86
C GLU A 181 5.25 -13.56 -3.77
N ILE A 182 4.43 -13.38 -2.73
CA ILE A 182 4.30 -14.36 -1.64
C ILE A 182 3.69 -15.66 -2.15
N THR A 183 2.67 -15.57 -3.00
CA THR A 183 1.90 -16.74 -3.48
C THR A 183 2.72 -17.68 -4.37
N LYS A 184 3.91 -17.27 -4.83
CA LYS A 184 4.90 -18.15 -5.47
C LYS A 184 5.46 -19.21 -4.53
N TYR A 185 5.42 -18.99 -3.21
CA TYR A 185 6.10 -19.83 -2.22
C TYR A 185 5.17 -20.42 -1.14
N THR A 186 3.95 -19.91 -1.04
CA THR A 186 2.94 -20.36 -0.06
C THR A 186 1.52 -20.03 -0.55
N LYS A 187 0.49 -20.51 0.17
CA LYS A 187 -0.91 -20.17 -0.12
C LYS A 187 -1.25 -18.77 0.39
N PHE A 188 -2.18 -18.08 -0.27
CA PHE A 188 -2.61 -16.74 0.13
C PHE A 188 -3.21 -16.70 1.56
N ASP A 189 -3.89 -17.75 1.98
CA ASP A 189 -4.51 -17.87 3.31
C ASP A 189 -3.57 -18.42 4.40
N SER A 190 -2.31 -18.67 4.05
CA SER A 190 -1.31 -19.21 4.97
C SER A 190 -0.91 -18.19 6.04
N LEU A 191 -0.32 -18.68 7.14
CA LEU A 191 0.12 -17.85 8.25
C LEU A 191 1.21 -16.86 7.84
N GLU A 192 2.13 -17.30 6.99
CA GLU A 192 3.22 -16.50 6.46
C GLU A 192 2.70 -15.31 5.63
N THR A 193 1.69 -15.55 4.78
CA THR A 193 1.06 -14.47 3.99
C THR A 193 0.33 -13.49 4.89
N LYS A 194 -0.51 -13.98 5.80
CA LYS A 194 -1.28 -13.13 6.73
C LYS A 194 -0.36 -12.28 7.60
N PHE A 195 0.76 -12.83 8.03
CA PHE A 195 1.75 -12.07 8.79
C PHE A 195 2.34 -10.96 7.91
N LEU A 196 2.85 -11.28 6.72
CA LEU A 196 3.52 -10.28 5.86
C LEU A 196 2.58 -9.17 5.37
N MET A 197 1.29 -9.48 5.19
CA MET A 197 0.26 -8.52 4.76
C MET A 197 -0.49 -7.84 5.92
N SER A 198 -0.05 -8.02 7.18
CA SER A 198 -0.68 -7.34 8.33
C SER A 198 -0.44 -5.83 8.28
N ASP A 199 -1.52 -5.11 8.56
CA ASP A 199 -1.59 -3.67 8.88
C ASP A 199 -0.55 -3.14 9.87
N ARG A 200 -0.02 -4.01 10.74
CA ARG A 200 0.98 -3.64 11.75
C ARG A 200 2.40 -3.68 11.24
N ILE A 201 2.62 -4.24 10.07
CA ILE A 201 3.92 -4.22 9.45
C ILE A 201 4.07 -2.90 8.71
N LEU A 202 5.15 -2.19 9.03
CA LEU A 202 5.52 -0.99 8.30
C LEU A 202 5.99 -1.41 6.90
N ILE A 203 5.17 -1.07 5.91
CA ILE A 203 5.44 -1.23 4.48
C ILE A 203 5.82 0.15 3.94
N ASP A 204 7.09 0.31 3.60
CA ASP A 204 7.60 1.48 2.91
C ASP A 204 7.55 1.20 1.41
N SER A 205 6.84 2.05 0.64
CA SER A 205 6.81 2.00 -0.82
C SER A 205 7.51 3.24 -1.36
N THR A 206 8.43 3.06 -2.29
CA THR A 206 9.08 4.13 -3.04
C THR A 206 8.82 3.91 -4.52
N VAL A 207 8.37 4.96 -5.19
CA VAL A 207 8.18 4.95 -6.64
C VAL A 207 9.22 5.85 -7.28
N GLU A 208 9.95 5.33 -8.24
CA GLU A 208 10.92 6.08 -9.04
C GLU A 208 10.59 5.87 -10.52
N GLY A 209 10.55 6.93 -11.31
CA GLY A 209 10.30 6.80 -12.74
C GLY A 209 9.68 8.04 -13.35
N ASP A 210 9.07 7.85 -14.50
CA ASP A 210 8.40 8.87 -15.26
C ASP A 210 7.14 8.33 -15.94
N THR A 211 6.57 9.15 -16.80
CA THR A 211 5.33 8.85 -17.51
C THR A 211 5.38 7.66 -18.48
N ASN A 212 6.55 7.08 -18.74
CA ASN A 212 6.76 5.92 -19.60
C ASN A 212 7.09 4.65 -18.78
N GLY A 213 7.04 4.72 -17.46
CA GLY A 213 7.30 3.59 -16.59
C GLY A 213 8.16 3.95 -15.39
N GLY A 214 8.56 2.94 -14.64
CA GLY A 214 9.30 3.16 -13.42
C GLY A 214 9.45 1.91 -12.58
N ARG A 215 9.90 2.10 -11.36
CA ARG A 215 10.11 1.07 -10.36
C ARG A 215 9.23 1.37 -9.16
N ILE A 216 8.48 0.37 -8.72
CA ILE A 216 7.88 0.35 -7.37
C ILE A 216 8.80 -0.51 -6.51
N ALA A 217 9.49 0.10 -5.56
CA ALA A 217 10.34 -0.55 -4.57
C ALA A 217 9.61 -0.63 -3.23
N ILE A 218 9.31 -1.83 -2.80
CA ILE A 218 8.57 -2.14 -1.58
C ILE A 218 9.56 -2.70 -0.57
N LYS A 219 9.62 -2.09 0.61
CA LYS A 219 10.39 -2.57 1.75
C LYS A 219 9.45 -2.82 2.91
N ILE A 220 9.39 -4.07 3.32
CA ILE A 220 8.55 -4.53 4.41
C ILE A 220 9.47 -4.75 5.61
N ASN A 221 9.30 -3.94 6.66
CA ASN A 221 10.12 -4.02 7.88
C ASN A 221 9.68 -5.20 8.76
N ASN A 222 9.85 -6.40 8.22
CA ASN A 222 9.71 -7.65 8.94
C ASN A 222 11.12 -8.08 9.35
N LYS A 223 11.41 -8.17 10.65
CA LYS A 223 12.75 -8.52 11.15
C LYS A 223 13.02 -10.03 10.99
N PHE A 224 13.00 -10.54 9.76
CA PHE A 224 13.49 -11.87 9.41
C PHE A 224 14.99 -11.92 9.70
N ASN A 225 15.39 -12.49 10.85
CA ASN A 225 16.79 -12.56 11.25
C ASN A 225 17.51 -11.19 11.19
N GLY A 226 16.80 -10.12 11.57
CA GLY A 226 17.30 -8.74 11.49
C GLY A 226 17.38 -8.13 10.08
N LYS A 227 16.92 -8.82 9.02
CA LYS A 227 16.88 -8.33 7.63
C LYS A 227 15.45 -8.01 7.19
N PRO A 228 15.22 -6.88 6.50
CA PRO A 228 13.91 -6.55 5.93
C PRO A 228 13.58 -7.43 4.73
N VAL A 229 12.28 -7.55 4.43
CA VAL A 229 11.81 -8.13 3.18
C VAL A 229 11.72 -7.01 2.13
N TYR A 230 12.17 -7.27 0.91
CA TYR A 230 12.08 -6.33 -0.20
C TYR A 230 11.48 -6.98 -1.44
N ILE A 231 10.76 -6.17 -2.20
CA ILE A 231 10.21 -6.51 -3.52
C ILE A 231 10.36 -5.27 -4.40
N SER A 232 11.05 -5.38 -5.53
CA SER A 232 11.19 -4.31 -6.51
C SER A 232 10.59 -4.76 -7.83
N SER A 233 9.53 -4.08 -8.27
CA SER A 233 8.84 -4.37 -9.53
C SER A 233 9.09 -3.23 -10.52
N TYR A 234 9.52 -3.58 -11.73
CA TYR A 234 9.88 -2.63 -12.77
C TYR A 234 8.82 -2.67 -13.87
N PHE A 235 8.35 -1.51 -14.30
CA PHE A 235 7.26 -1.33 -15.24
C PHE A 235 7.69 -0.50 -16.44
N GLU A 236 7.19 -0.89 -17.61
CA GLU A 236 7.24 -0.10 -18.85
C GLU A 236 5.81 0.28 -19.27
N SER A 237 5.65 1.49 -19.81
CA SER A 237 4.38 2.01 -20.34
C SER A 237 4.65 2.87 -21.58
N LYS A 238 3.93 2.59 -22.67
CA LYS A 238 4.04 3.37 -23.92
C LYS A 238 3.01 4.48 -24.04
N ASP A 239 1.85 4.30 -23.42
CA ASP A 239 0.71 5.22 -23.50
C ASP A 239 0.54 6.10 -22.25
N GLY A 240 1.25 5.77 -21.16
CA GLY A 240 1.14 6.42 -19.85
C GLY A 240 0.05 5.86 -18.95
N PHE A 241 -0.68 4.82 -19.41
CA PHE A 241 -1.87 4.29 -18.72
C PHE A 241 -1.87 2.76 -18.62
N THR A 242 -1.14 2.06 -19.49
CA THR A 242 -0.97 0.62 -19.48
C THR A 242 0.46 0.27 -19.08
N PHE A 243 0.61 -0.29 -17.89
CA PHE A 243 1.90 -0.66 -17.30
C PHE A 243 2.11 -2.17 -17.37
N TYR A 244 3.20 -2.57 -18.01
CA TYR A 244 3.65 -3.96 -18.08
C TYR A 244 4.83 -4.14 -17.15
N GLU A 245 4.73 -5.08 -16.21
CA GLU A 245 5.87 -5.47 -15.41
C GLU A 245 6.87 -6.23 -16.28
N ILE A 246 8.10 -5.72 -16.34
CA ILE A 246 9.18 -6.30 -17.16
C ILE A 246 10.16 -7.13 -16.33
N LYS A 247 10.19 -6.91 -15.02
CA LYS A 247 11.14 -7.56 -14.10
C LYS A 247 10.66 -7.41 -12.66
N ARG A 248 10.91 -8.45 -11.86
CA ARG A 248 10.82 -8.36 -10.40
C ARG A 248 12.07 -8.90 -9.69
N GLU A 249 12.49 -8.21 -8.64
CA GLU A 249 13.56 -8.62 -7.73
C GLU A 249 13.00 -8.73 -6.32
N SER A 250 13.25 -9.83 -5.60
CA SER A 250 12.74 -10.00 -4.24
C SER A 250 13.62 -10.90 -3.38
N ASN A 251 13.44 -10.82 -2.07
CA ASN A 251 13.95 -11.82 -1.12
C ASN A 251 12.83 -12.57 -0.38
N VAL A 252 11.59 -12.53 -0.89
CA VAL A 252 10.41 -13.10 -0.22
C VAL A 252 10.56 -14.60 0.04
N LYS A 253 11.20 -15.34 -0.87
CA LYS A 253 11.51 -16.77 -0.68
C LYS A 253 12.20 -17.04 0.67
N ASN A 254 13.22 -16.25 1.00
CA ASN A 254 14.00 -16.41 2.23
C ASN A 254 13.13 -16.16 3.47
N TYR A 255 12.24 -15.16 3.39
CA TYR A 255 11.26 -14.91 4.44
C TYR A 255 10.32 -16.10 4.62
N ILE A 256 9.76 -16.64 3.52
CA ILE A 256 8.81 -17.76 3.60
C ILE A 256 9.47 -19.02 4.16
N GLU A 257 10.70 -19.33 3.75
CA GLU A 257 11.46 -20.47 4.29
C GLU A 257 11.75 -20.34 5.79
N TRP A 258 11.98 -19.11 6.27
CA TRP A 258 12.11 -18.85 7.70
C TRP A 258 10.77 -18.91 8.42
N ALA A 259 9.74 -18.29 7.86
CA ALA A 259 8.42 -18.20 8.46
C ALA A 259 7.83 -19.60 8.67
N LYS A 260 7.96 -20.51 7.69
CA LYS A 260 7.58 -21.93 7.81
C LYS A 260 8.24 -22.68 8.97
N LYS A 261 9.39 -22.21 9.47
CA LYS A 261 10.14 -22.82 10.57
C LYS A 261 9.89 -22.15 11.92
N ASN A 262 9.34 -20.93 11.93
CA ASN A 262 9.30 -20.05 13.11
C ASN A 262 7.91 -19.51 13.44
N LEU A 263 6.94 -19.60 12.53
CA LEU A 263 5.52 -19.27 12.74
C LEU A 263 4.71 -20.57 12.89
#